data_AF-A0A5Q2W2F0-F1
#
_entry.id   AF-A0A5Q2W2F0-F1
#
_cell.length_a   1.000
_cell.length_b   1.000
_cell.length_c   1.000
_cell.angle_alpha   90.00
_cell.angle_beta   90.00
_cell.angle_gamma   90.00
#
_symmetry.space_group_name_H-M   'P 1'
#
loop_
_entity.id
_entity.type
_entity.pdbx_description
1 polymer ?
#
loop_
_entity_poly.entity_id
_entity_poly.type
_entity_poly.pdbx_seq_one_letter_code
_entity_poly.pdbx_strand_id
1 'polypeptide(L)'
;MKKRLTTVLIGGMAIAGFGAVGPAPAQAALTTHCVGEADGVTVPGDLLIPRGKACSLTDITVTGDVRVAAGADLVADGLTVEGRIVVQSDGYLDLTGSTVAGNVVNRGSFGVYLDDTDVRAYTATANVNPDTFLWTDEAEFSGRIAATGGSFLLESSTADRAVQTTDTQYTDIIDSVVGGTLTVTGAEFGAMVCGSEVDRHATFASTGVGVQLGAGGALADCDLGPSVWGGNVLVSGTTGAVQVSDNIIRGNLDGTGNDSVTASDNRVRGDLKGQFAEQAARPMMRMQLDAAPTLERGDASAERDALEQLRDDRLGIAEQLAEEAGPANL
;
A
#
# COMPACT_ATOMS: atom_id res chain seq x y z
N MET A 1 88.01 42.84 19.45
CA MET A 1 87.95 43.04 20.92
C MET A 1 87.18 41.90 21.54
N LYS A 2 87.70 41.33 22.63
CA LYS A 2 87.09 40.25 23.43
C LYS A 2 85.75 40.72 24.02
N LYS A 3 84.74 39.83 24.07
CA LYS A 3 84.08 39.43 25.33
C LYS A 3 83.13 38.24 25.13
N ARG A 4 83.26 37.31 26.06
CA ARG A 4 82.42 36.13 26.32
C ARG A 4 81.05 36.56 26.87
N LEU A 5 80.00 35.76 26.69
CA LEU A 5 79.26 35.18 27.83
C LEU A 5 78.17 34.19 27.40
N THR A 6 78.19 33.09 28.14
CA THR A 6 77.38 31.89 28.20
C THR A 6 75.95 32.18 28.67
N THR A 7 74.93 31.50 28.14
CA THR A 7 73.73 31.12 28.92
C THR A 7 73.12 29.83 28.36
N VAL A 8 72.86 28.91 29.29
CA VAL A 8 72.27 27.57 29.18
C VAL A 8 70.75 27.69 29.27
N LEU A 9 69.97 26.91 28.50
CA LEU A 9 68.74 26.29 29.02
C LEU A 9 68.23 25.14 28.14
N ILE A 10 67.85 24.08 28.85
CA ILE A 10 67.34 22.78 28.45
C ILE A 10 65.83 22.89 28.17
N GLY A 11 65.32 22.18 27.16
CA GLY A 11 63.88 21.99 26.96
C GLY A 11 63.60 21.12 25.75
N GLY A 12 63.29 19.84 25.99
CA GLY A 12 63.04 18.85 24.95
C GLY A 12 61.74 19.07 24.19
N MET A 13 61.65 18.52 22.98
CA MET A 13 60.36 18.27 22.34
C MET A 13 60.42 17.02 21.46
N ALA A 14 59.50 16.12 21.81
CA ALA A 14 58.97 14.91 21.18
C ALA A 14 59.43 14.54 19.76
N ILE A 15 59.82 13.27 19.65
CA ILE A 15 59.85 12.49 18.41
C ILE A 15 58.44 12.54 17.79
N ALA A 16 58.33 13.08 16.57
CA ALA A 16 57.12 12.99 15.76
C ALA A 16 56.89 11.52 15.40
N GLY A 17 55.92 10.89 16.07
CA GLY A 17 55.44 9.56 15.72
C GLY A 17 54.77 9.59 14.35
N PHE A 18 55.32 8.85 13.41
CA PHE A 18 54.61 8.43 12.20
C PHE A 18 53.44 7.53 12.63
N GLY A 19 52.28 8.14 12.86
CA GLY A 19 51.03 7.42 12.98
C GLY A 19 50.68 6.82 11.63
N ALA A 20 50.83 5.50 11.49
CA ALA A 20 50.31 4.76 10.37
C ALA A 20 48.78 4.92 10.35
N VAL A 21 48.28 5.73 9.43
CA VAL A 21 46.89 5.73 9.01
C VAL A 21 46.69 4.41 8.27
N GLY A 22 46.34 3.36 9.00
CA GLY A 22 45.87 2.12 8.39
C GLY A 22 44.56 2.42 7.64
N PRO A 23 44.33 1.82 6.46
CA PRO A 23 43.03 1.91 5.82
C PRO A 23 41.99 1.34 6.79
N ALA A 24 40.99 2.14 7.15
CA ALA A 24 39.78 1.59 7.75
C ALA A 24 39.26 0.49 6.80
N PRO A 25 38.87 -0.69 7.30
CA PRO A 25 38.28 -1.69 6.43
C PRO A 25 37.04 -1.05 5.81
N ALA A 26 37.06 -0.85 4.50
CA ALA A 26 35.83 -0.63 3.76
C ALA A 26 35.03 -1.93 3.91
N GLN A 27 34.10 -1.96 4.86
CA GLN A 27 33.06 -2.97 4.89
C GLN A 27 32.21 -2.72 3.65
N ALA A 28 32.61 -3.33 2.53
CA ALA A 28 31.70 -3.52 1.42
C ALA A 28 30.54 -4.32 2.00
N ALA A 29 29.39 -3.67 2.21
CA ALA A 29 28.18 -4.36 2.59
C ALA A 29 27.93 -5.41 1.49
N LEU A 30 28.13 -6.69 1.84
CA LEU A 30 27.91 -7.79 0.93
C LEU A 30 26.40 -7.93 0.79
N THR A 31 25.91 -7.92 -0.45
CA THR A 31 24.51 -8.26 -0.73
C THR A 31 24.39 -9.78 -0.75
N THR A 32 23.59 -10.33 0.15
CA THR A 32 23.23 -11.75 0.16
C THR A 32 22.20 -12.00 -0.93
N HIS A 33 22.31 -13.14 -1.61
CA HIS A 33 21.39 -13.50 -2.68
C HIS A 33 20.55 -14.70 -2.25
N CYS A 34 19.23 -14.62 -2.36
CA CYS A 34 18.35 -15.76 -2.14
C CYS A 34 17.88 -16.36 -3.45
N VAL A 35 18.05 -17.67 -3.57
CA VAL A 35 17.42 -18.50 -4.60
C VAL A 35 17.11 -19.84 -3.92
N GLY A 36 15.82 -20.18 -3.85
CA GLY A 36 15.36 -21.38 -3.14
C GLY A 36 14.77 -21.10 -1.76
N GLU A 37 14.90 -22.04 -0.84
CA GLU A 37 14.23 -22.03 0.46
C GLU A 37 15.21 -21.75 1.60
N ALA A 38 14.82 -20.94 2.59
CA ALA A 38 15.57 -20.80 3.83
C ALA A 38 14.66 -20.62 5.05
N ASP A 39 15.15 -21.09 6.19
CA ASP A 39 14.40 -21.12 7.46
C ASP A 39 15.31 -20.68 8.63
N GLY A 40 14.80 -19.80 9.48
CA GLY A 40 15.33 -19.52 10.82
C GLY A 40 16.72 -18.87 10.87
N VAL A 41 17.17 -18.20 9.80
CA VAL A 41 18.48 -17.54 9.74
C VAL A 41 18.39 -16.01 9.71
N THR A 42 19.47 -15.37 10.14
CA THR A 42 19.64 -13.92 10.04
C THR A 42 20.58 -13.58 8.89
N VAL A 43 20.10 -12.79 7.93
CA VAL A 43 20.87 -12.24 6.83
C VAL A 43 21.50 -10.90 7.25
N PRO A 44 22.83 -10.82 7.40
CA PRO A 44 23.49 -9.55 7.69
C PRO A 44 23.51 -8.66 6.45
N GLY A 45 22.83 -7.51 6.53
CA GLY A 45 22.79 -6.52 5.45
C GLY A 45 21.68 -6.80 4.44
N ASP A 46 21.95 -6.47 3.17
CA ASP A 46 20.93 -6.45 2.13
C ASP A 46 20.68 -7.85 1.55
N LEU A 47 19.41 -8.14 1.25
CA LEU A 47 18.98 -9.36 0.57
C LEU A 47 18.49 -9.04 -0.85
N LEU A 48 18.98 -9.79 -1.84
CA LEU A 48 18.56 -9.69 -3.23
C LEU A 48 17.99 -11.02 -3.72
N ILE A 49 16.76 -11.00 -4.22
CA ILE A 49 16.21 -12.10 -5.01
C ILE A 49 16.55 -11.78 -6.47
N PRO A 50 17.41 -12.57 -7.15
CA PRO A 50 17.85 -12.28 -8.51
C PRO A 50 16.71 -12.34 -9.52
N ARG A 51 16.89 -11.68 -10.68
CA ARG A 51 15.90 -11.63 -11.76
C ARG A 51 15.41 -13.03 -12.14
N GLY A 52 14.08 -13.21 -12.23
CA GLY A 52 13.47 -14.46 -12.68
C GLY A 52 13.72 -15.64 -11.75
N LYS A 53 14.09 -15.38 -10.49
CA LYS A 53 14.28 -16.39 -9.45
C LYS A 53 13.22 -16.24 -8.37
N ALA A 54 12.93 -17.34 -7.70
CA ALA A 54 12.06 -17.36 -6.55
C ALA A 54 12.87 -17.63 -5.28
N CYS A 55 12.36 -17.09 -4.18
CA CYS A 55 12.88 -17.27 -2.85
C CYS A 55 11.68 -17.47 -1.90
N SER A 56 11.68 -18.57 -1.17
CA SER A 56 10.72 -18.83 -0.10
C SER A 56 11.43 -18.77 1.24
N LEU A 57 10.95 -17.92 2.15
CA LEU A 57 11.59 -17.66 3.43
C LEU A 57 10.63 -17.96 4.59
N THR A 58 11.13 -18.62 5.62
CA THR A 58 10.38 -18.83 6.88
C THR A 58 11.22 -18.32 8.05
N ASP A 59 10.61 -17.52 8.93
CA ASP A 59 11.25 -17.03 10.17
C ASP A 59 12.63 -16.37 9.94
N ILE A 60 12.76 -15.60 8.86
CA ILE A 60 14.02 -14.93 8.48
C ILE A 60 14.08 -13.52 9.04
N THR A 61 15.27 -13.10 9.48
CA THR A 61 15.57 -11.70 9.79
C THR A 61 16.59 -11.12 8.81
N VAL A 62 16.25 -10.01 8.15
CA VAL A 62 17.15 -9.25 7.28
C VAL A 62 17.46 -7.90 7.93
N THR A 63 18.74 -7.64 8.24
CA THR A 63 19.15 -6.39 8.93
C THR A 63 19.33 -5.20 7.98
N GLY A 64 19.11 -5.39 6.68
CA GLY A 64 19.24 -4.38 5.63
C GLY A 64 17.99 -4.26 4.77
N ASP A 65 18.19 -3.79 3.54
CA ASP A 65 17.11 -3.67 2.55
C ASP A 65 16.89 -5.01 1.82
N VAL A 66 15.64 -5.30 1.45
CA VAL A 66 15.31 -6.40 0.55
C VAL A 66 14.99 -5.85 -0.83
N ARG A 67 15.55 -6.49 -1.86
CA ARG A 67 15.25 -6.19 -3.25
C ARG A 67 14.75 -7.45 -3.96
N VAL A 68 13.52 -7.37 -4.44
CA VAL A 68 12.96 -8.33 -5.39
C VAL A 68 13.23 -7.81 -6.79
N ALA A 69 14.14 -8.44 -7.52
CA ALA A 69 14.49 -8.02 -8.87
C ALA A 69 13.31 -8.23 -9.85
N ALA A 70 13.50 -7.76 -11.08
CA ALA A 70 12.43 -7.86 -12.08
C ALA A 70 12.06 -9.33 -12.35
N GLY A 71 10.76 -9.65 -12.45
CA GLY A 71 10.27 -11.02 -12.67
C GLY A 71 10.62 -12.02 -11.58
N ALA A 72 11.16 -11.55 -10.44
CA ALA A 72 11.57 -12.40 -9.32
C ALA A 72 10.47 -12.46 -8.27
N ASP A 73 10.43 -13.54 -7.50
CA ASP A 73 9.38 -13.77 -6.52
C ASP A 73 9.97 -13.93 -5.12
N LEU A 74 9.41 -13.22 -4.16
CA LEU A 74 9.66 -13.42 -2.74
C LEU A 74 8.34 -13.79 -2.08
N VAL A 75 8.27 -15.01 -1.56
CA VAL A 75 7.20 -15.51 -0.70
C VAL A 75 7.81 -15.68 0.69
N ALA A 76 7.20 -15.11 1.72
CA ALA A 76 7.75 -15.24 3.06
C ALA A 76 6.68 -15.30 4.16
N ASP A 77 6.94 -16.17 5.13
CA ASP A 77 6.19 -16.31 6.37
C ASP A 77 7.10 -15.96 7.55
N GLY A 78 6.69 -15.03 8.42
CA GLY A 78 7.50 -14.61 9.56
C GLY A 78 8.76 -13.80 9.19
N LEU A 79 8.77 -13.08 8.06
CA LEU A 79 9.92 -12.27 7.64
C LEU A 79 10.01 -10.96 8.44
N THR A 80 11.16 -10.71 9.06
CA THR A 80 11.50 -9.41 9.65
C THR A 80 12.52 -8.67 8.78
N VAL A 81 12.20 -7.46 8.33
CA VAL A 81 13.09 -6.57 7.58
C VAL A 81 13.29 -5.25 8.33
N GLU A 82 14.53 -4.97 8.75
CA GLU A 82 14.87 -3.69 9.41
C GLU A 82 14.91 -2.51 8.42
N GLY A 83 15.22 -2.80 7.15
CA GLY A 83 15.21 -1.85 6.06
C GLY A 83 13.86 -1.76 5.33
N ARG A 84 13.92 -1.39 4.07
CA ARG A 84 12.76 -1.35 3.15
C ARG A 84 12.76 -2.53 2.19
N ILE A 85 11.61 -2.80 1.60
CA ILE A 85 11.48 -3.74 0.47
C ILE A 85 11.25 -2.95 -0.81
N VAL A 86 11.98 -3.29 -1.87
CA VAL A 86 11.76 -2.73 -3.21
C VAL A 86 11.49 -3.84 -4.21
N VAL A 87 10.27 -3.84 -4.75
CA VAL A 87 9.82 -4.80 -5.77
C VAL A 87 9.92 -4.13 -7.14
N GLN A 88 10.75 -4.71 -8.02
CA GLN A 88 10.92 -4.20 -9.37
C GLN A 88 9.81 -4.70 -10.30
N SER A 89 9.84 -4.24 -11.55
CA SER A 89 8.88 -4.61 -12.60
C SER A 89 8.63 -6.11 -12.68
N ASP A 90 7.38 -6.53 -12.71
CA ASP A 90 6.98 -7.95 -12.81
C ASP A 90 7.45 -8.84 -11.64
N GLY A 91 8.05 -8.28 -10.58
CA GLY A 91 8.37 -9.05 -9.38
C GLY A 91 7.12 -9.35 -8.55
N TYR A 92 7.13 -10.39 -7.74
CA TYR A 92 6.06 -10.70 -6.80
C TYR A 92 6.56 -10.62 -5.35
N LEU A 93 5.74 -10.03 -4.48
CA LEU A 93 5.97 -10.02 -3.04
C LEU A 93 4.72 -10.54 -2.36
N ASP A 94 4.89 -11.60 -1.59
CA ASP A 94 3.87 -12.21 -0.75
C ASP A 94 4.43 -12.34 0.66
N LEU A 95 3.80 -11.68 1.62
CA LEU A 95 4.23 -11.68 3.02
C LEU A 95 3.07 -12.08 3.91
N THR A 96 3.30 -13.07 4.77
CA THR A 96 2.40 -13.49 5.84
C THR A 96 3.10 -13.33 7.19
N GLY A 97 2.39 -12.84 8.21
CA GLY A 97 2.89 -12.79 9.60
C GLY A 97 4.20 -12.01 9.74
N SER A 98 4.41 -10.97 8.92
CA SER A 98 5.72 -10.37 8.68
C SER A 98 5.84 -8.93 9.20
N THR A 99 7.06 -8.42 9.30
CA THR A 99 7.31 -7.03 9.71
C THR A 99 8.35 -6.36 8.80
N VAL A 100 8.01 -5.19 8.28
CA VAL A 100 8.88 -4.32 7.48
C VAL A 100 8.96 -2.94 8.14
N ALA A 101 10.07 -2.67 8.84
CA ALA A 101 10.28 -1.38 9.51
C ALA A 101 10.40 -0.21 8.50
N GLY A 102 10.72 -0.52 7.25
CA GLY A 102 10.81 0.41 6.14
C GLY A 102 9.54 0.55 5.30
N ASN A 103 9.72 1.19 4.14
CA ASN A 103 8.66 1.35 3.15
C ASN A 103 8.63 0.10 2.26
N VAL A 104 7.46 -0.37 1.85
CA VAL A 104 7.34 -1.28 0.71
C VAL A 104 7.16 -0.44 -0.54
N VAL A 105 8.10 -0.56 -1.49
CA VAL A 105 8.14 0.24 -2.72
C VAL A 105 7.87 -0.65 -3.93
N ASN A 106 6.70 -0.47 -4.53
CA ASN A 106 6.29 -1.13 -5.77
C ASN A 106 6.67 -0.25 -6.99
N ARG A 107 7.48 -0.80 -7.90
CA ARG A 107 7.92 -0.14 -9.15
C ARG A 107 7.35 -0.83 -10.40
N GLY A 108 6.07 -1.17 -10.37
CA GLY A 108 5.38 -1.89 -11.45
C GLY A 108 5.54 -3.40 -11.35
N SER A 109 5.57 -3.92 -10.12
CA SER A 109 5.63 -5.34 -9.82
C SER A 109 4.45 -6.10 -10.45
N PHE A 110 4.49 -7.42 -10.46
CA PHE A 110 3.28 -8.21 -10.72
C PHE A 110 2.23 -7.91 -9.64
N GLY A 111 2.62 -7.93 -8.37
CA GLY A 111 1.74 -7.59 -7.26
C GLY A 111 2.46 -7.51 -5.94
N VAL A 112 1.76 -7.04 -4.92
CA VAL A 112 2.15 -7.08 -3.52
C VAL A 112 0.94 -7.56 -2.72
N TYR A 113 1.10 -8.68 -2.04
CA TYR A 113 0.13 -9.24 -1.10
C TYR A 113 0.71 -9.20 0.31
N LEU A 114 -0.08 -8.72 1.27
CA LEU A 114 0.31 -8.58 2.67
C LEU A 114 -0.80 -9.17 3.53
N ASP A 115 -0.49 -10.20 4.31
CA ASP A 115 -1.39 -10.89 5.23
C ASP A 115 -0.79 -10.83 6.64
N ASP A 116 -1.56 -10.37 7.64
CA ASP A 116 -1.10 -10.22 9.03
C ASP A 116 0.31 -9.57 9.10
N THR A 117 0.48 -8.45 8.38
CA THR A 117 1.81 -7.88 8.13
C THR A 117 1.90 -6.40 8.53
N ASP A 118 2.91 -6.10 9.35
CA ASP A 118 3.27 -4.74 9.78
C ASP A 118 4.20 -4.07 8.77
N VAL A 119 3.80 -2.92 8.23
CA VAL A 119 4.65 -2.13 7.31
C VAL A 119 4.67 -0.67 7.73
N ARG A 120 5.83 0.00 7.67
CA ARG A 120 5.86 1.44 7.97
C ARG A 120 5.11 2.29 6.95
N ALA A 121 5.21 1.99 5.66
CA ALA A 121 4.54 2.74 4.60
C ALA A 121 4.47 1.91 3.32
N TYR A 122 3.61 2.32 2.40
CA TYR A 122 3.58 1.78 1.04
C TYR A 122 3.68 2.89 0.00
N THR A 123 4.45 2.66 -1.06
CA THR A 123 4.51 3.55 -2.22
C THR A 123 4.56 2.75 -3.52
N ALA A 124 3.58 2.98 -4.41
CA ALA A 124 3.56 2.42 -5.75
C ALA A 124 3.71 3.49 -6.83
N THR A 125 4.40 3.12 -7.90
CA THR A 125 4.43 3.86 -9.17
C THR A 125 4.14 2.86 -10.27
N ALA A 126 2.87 2.52 -10.41
CA ALA A 126 2.34 1.44 -11.23
C ALA A 126 1.87 1.89 -12.62
N ASN A 127 2.03 3.16 -12.99
CA ASN A 127 1.82 3.62 -14.38
C ASN A 127 2.74 2.93 -15.41
N VAL A 128 3.72 2.13 -14.96
CA VAL A 128 4.55 1.27 -15.81
C VAL A 128 4.02 -0.17 -15.96
N ASN A 129 3.10 -0.60 -15.08
CA ASN A 129 2.38 -1.88 -15.15
C ASN A 129 0.96 -1.68 -14.59
N PRO A 130 -0.06 -1.43 -15.45
CA PRO A 130 -1.40 -1.13 -15.00
C PRO A 130 -2.09 -2.30 -14.27
N ASP A 131 -1.62 -3.53 -14.48
CA ASP A 131 -2.23 -4.75 -13.91
C ASP A 131 -1.64 -5.13 -12.53
N THR A 132 -0.70 -4.33 -12.01
CA THR A 132 -0.15 -4.57 -10.67
C THR A 132 -1.19 -4.34 -9.58
N PHE A 133 -0.98 -4.87 -8.38
CA PHE A 133 -1.86 -4.64 -7.25
C PHE A 133 -1.11 -4.40 -5.93
N LEU A 134 -1.80 -3.73 -5.01
CA LEU A 134 -1.62 -3.92 -3.57
C LEU A 134 -2.92 -4.49 -3.02
N TRP A 135 -2.83 -5.68 -2.45
CA TRP A 135 -3.90 -6.28 -1.68
C TRP A 135 -3.41 -6.60 -0.28
N THR A 136 -4.29 -6.41 0.69
CA THR A 136 -3.96 -6.66 2.08
C THR A 136 -5.11 -7.36 2.77
N ASP A 137 -4.77 -8.25 3.68
CA ASP A 137 -5.65 -8.80 4.69
C ASP A 137 -4.97 -8.63 6.05
N GLU A 138 -5.69 -8.15 7.05
CA GLU A 138 -5.16 -7.93 8.42
C GLU A 138 -3.81 -7.17 8.49
N ALA A 139 -3.51 -6.27 7.54
CA ALA A 139 -2.24 -5.55 7.50
C ALA A 139 -2.28 -4.21 8.26
N GLU A 140 -1.15 -3.84 8.87
CA GLU A 140 -1.00 -2.58 9.60
C GLU A 140 0.02 -1.64 8.95
N PHE A 141 -0.39 -0.39 8.71
CA PHE A 141 0.46 0.67 8.17
C PHE A 141 0.58 1.83 9.15
N SER A 142 1.75 1.97 9.80
CA SER A 142 2.02 3.10 10.71
C SER A 142 2.24 4.45 10.00
N GLY A 143 2.36 4.42 8.68
CA GLY A 143 2.63 5.57 7.82
C GLY A 143 1.66 5.70 6.66
N ARG A 144 2.04 6.52 5.69
CA ARG A 144 1.19 6.83 4.53
C ARG A 144 1.21 5.68 3.52
N ILE A 145 0.05 5.43 2.91
CA ILE A 145 -0.11 4.62 1.71
C ILE A 145 -0.28 5.55 0.51
N ALA A 146 0.54 5.37 -0.53
CA ALA A 146 0.46 6.13 -1.77
C ALA A 146 0.54 5.19 -2.97
N ALA A 147 -0.53 5.06 -3.73
CA ALA A 147 -0.55 4.25 -4.95
C ALA A 147 -0.89 5.11 -6.18
N THR A 148 -0.22 4.84 -7.29
CA THR A 148 -0.52 5.44 -8.59
C THR A 148 -0.54 4.35 -9.64
N GLY A 149 -1.66 4.09 -10.31
CA GLY A 149 -1.83 2.90 -11.16
C GLY A 149 -2.14 1.63 -10.36
N GLY A 150 -2.49 0.56 -11.08
CA GLY A 150 -2.75 -0.74 -10.47
C GLY A 150 -4.09 -0.83 -9.77
N SER A 151 -4.31 -1.96 -9.12
CA SER A 151 -5.47 -2.27 -8.29
C SER A 151 -5.15 -2.12 -6.81
N PHE A 152 -6.11 -1.64 -6.03
CA PHE A 152 -5.91 -1.37 -4.60
C PHE A 152 -7.04 -1.98 -3.78
N LEU A 153 -6.69 -2.83 -2.84
CA LEU A 153 -7.58 -3.41 -1.84
C LEU A 153 -6.93 -3.27 -0.46
N LEU A 154 -7.67 -2.66 0.47
CA LEU A 154 -7.39 -2.64 1.89
C LEU A 154 -8.53 -3.40 2.58
N GLU A 155 -8.29 -4.64 3.01
CA GLU A 155 -9.28 -5.49 3.67
C GLU A 155 -8.85 -5.82 5.09
N SER A 156 -9.77 -5.70 6.06
CA SER A 156 -9.50 -5.97 7.49
C SER A 156 -8.26 -5.23 8.05
N SER A 157 -7.87 -4.12 7.43
CA SER A 157 -6.53 -3.54 7.59
C SER A 157 -6.58 -2.12 8.15
N THR A 158 -5.46 -1.67 8.74
CA THR A 158 -5.36 -0.34 9.34
C THR A 158 -4.27 0.49 8.68
N ALA A 159 -4.60 1.72 8.30
CA ALA A 159 -3.66 2.75 7.89
C ALA A 159 -3.72 3.95 8.84
N ASP A 160 -2.71 4.11 9.70
CA ASP A 160 -2.63 5.19 10.70
C ASP A 160 -2.65 6.59 10.09
N ARG A 161 -2.21 6.70 8.84
CA ARG A 161 -2.05 7.98 8.13
C ARG A 161 -2.92 8.01 6.88
N ALA A 162 -2.58 8.90 5.96
CA ALA A 162 -3.37 9.10 4.75
C ALA A 162 -3.23 7.91 3.79
N VAL A 163 -4.35 7.59 3.13
CA VAL A 163 -4.40 6.70 1.97
C VAL A 163 -4.68 7.57 0.75
N GLN A 164 -3.79 7.51 -0.23
CA GLN A 164 -3.93 8.23 -1.49
C GLN A 164 -3.76 7.28 -2.67
N THR A 165 -4.80 7.14 -3.49
CA THR A 165 -4.75 6.42 -4.78
C THR A 165 -4.97 7.39 -5.93
N THR A 166 -4.30 7.15 -7.05
CA THR A 166 -4.39 7.98 -8.26
C THR A 166 -4.31 7.09 -9.49
N ASP A 167 -5.22 7.27 -10.44
CA ASP A 167 -5.23 6.54 -11.72
C ASP A 167 -5.20 5.01 -11.55
N THR A 168 -5.88 4.48 -10.52
CA THR A 168 -5.98 3.03 -10.27
C THR A 168 -7.07 2.39 -11.13
N GLN A 169 -7.01 1.07 -11.31
CA GLN A 169 -8.11 0.29 -11.89
C GLN A 169 -9.32 0.34 -10.94
N TYR A 170 -9.14 -0.07 -9.69
CA TYR A 170 -10.12 0.12 -8.62
C TYR A 170 -9.44 0.52 -7.30
N THR A 171 -10.24 1.06 -6.37
CA THR A 171 -9.82 1.34 -4.99
C THR A 171 -10.91 0.87 -4.04
N ASP A 172 -10.66 -0.24 -3.37
CA ASP A 172 -11.59 -0.84 -2.42
C ASP A 172 -11.02 -0.79 -1.00
N ILE A 173 -11.84 -0.37 -0.06
CA ILE A 173 -11.53 -0.33 1.37
C ILE A 173 -12.67 -1.02 2.11
N ILE A 174 -12.38 -2.15 2.73
CA ILE A 174 -13.36 -3.08 3.28
C ILE A 174 -12.96 -3.42 4.71
N ASP A 175 -13.89 -3.29 5.66
CA ASP A 175 -13.65 -3.57 7.09
C ASP A 175 -12.36 -2.94 7.65
N SER A 176 -12.03 -1.72 7.19
CA SER A 176 -10.70 -1.15 7.38
C SER A 176 -10.75 0.23 8.03
N VAL A 177 -9.62 0.65 8.60
CA VAL A 177 -9.48 1.95 9.27
C VAL A 177 -8.44 2.80 8.57
N VAL A 178 -8.82 4.04 8.21
CA VAL A 178 -7.92 5.08 7.73
C VAL A 178 -7.89 6.23 8.74
N GLY A 179 -6.85 6.26 9.57
CA GLY A 179 -6.65 7.31 10.59
C GLY A 179 -6.36 8.70 10.00
N GLY A 180 -5.98 8.75 8.71
CA GLY A 180 -5.72 9.97 7.96
C GLY A 180 -6.86 10.42 7.03
N THR A 181 -6.45 11.18 6.02
CA THR A 181 -7.33 11.57 4.90
C THR A 181 -7.34 10.45 3.88
N LEU A 182 -8.51 10.14 3.32
CA LEU A 182 -8.66 9.27 2.16
C LEU A 182 -8.78 10.14 0.90
N THR A 183 -7.98 9.87 -0.11
CA THR A 183 -8.08 10.54 -1.41
C THR A 183 -7.97 9.52 -2.53
N VAL A 184 -9.04 9.41 -3.31
CA VAL A 184 -9.13 8.57 -4.49
C VAL A 184 -9.33 9.47 -5.70
N THR A 185 -8.47 9.36 -6.70
CA THR A 185 -8.58 10.14 -7.93
C THR A 185 -8.38 9.25 -9.14
N GLY A 186 -9.26 9.32 -10.13
CA GLY A 186 -9.05 8.62 -11.39
C GLY A 186 -9.17 7.09 -11.31
N ALA A 187 -9.95 6.55 -10.37
CA ALA A 187 -10.19 5.10 -10.35
C ALA A 187 -11.10 4.69 -11.52
N GLU A 188 -10.59 3.87 -12.45
CA GLU A 188 -11.24 3.58 -13.74
C GLU A 188 -12.54 2.77 -13.59
N PHE A 189 -12.48 1.64 -12.88
CA PHE A 189 -13.59 0.72 -12.63
C PHE A 189 -14.35 1.01 -11.33
N GLY A 190 -13.89 2.01 -10.58
CA GLY A 190 -14.65 2.57 -9.46
C GLY A 190 -13.90 2.57 -8.14
N ALA A 191 -14.59 3.06 -7.12
CA ALA A 191 -14.08 3.08 -5.76
C ALA A 191 -15.18 2.67 -4.78
N MET A 192 -14.84 1.76 -3.87
CA MET A 192 -15.75 1.28 -2.83
C MET A 192 -15.16 1.50 -1.44
N VAL A 193 -16.00 1.94 -0.51
CA VAL A 193 -15.69 1.90 0.92
C VAL A 193 -16.85 1.23 1.66
N CYS A 194 -16.57 0.08 2.29
CA CYS A 194 -17.56 -0.80 2.90
C CYS A 194 -17.19 -1.11 4.36
N GLY A 195 -18.13 -0.97 5.30
CA GLY A 195 -17.90 -1.29 6.72
C GLY A 195 -16.70 -0.60 7.38
N SER A 196 -16.22 0.52 6.83
CA SER A 196 -14.90 1.08 7.16
C SER A 196 -15.00 2.42 7.90
N GLU A 197 -13.92 2.81 8.59
CA GLU A 197 -13.78 4.11 9.26
C GLU A 197 -12.69 4.97 8.60
N VAL A 198 -13.02 6.23 8.29
CA VAL A 198 -12.06 7.25 7.85
C VAL A 198 -12.10 8.42 8.82
N ASP A 199 -11.04 8.64 9.59
CA ASP A 199 -11.01 9.61 10.68
C ASP A 199 -11.04 11.07 10.22
N ARG A 200 -10.56 11.36 9.00
CA ARG A 200 -10.46 12.72 8.46
C ARG A 200 -11.37 12.89 7.24
N HIS A 201 -10.95 13.73 6.31
CA HIS A 201 -11.69 14.00 5.09
C HIS A 201 -11.53 12.84 4.11
N ALA A 202 -12.57 12.61 3.32
CA ALA A 202 -12.55 11.71 2.19
C ALA A 202 -12.87 12.48 0.91
N THR A 203 -12.10 12.22 -0.15
CA THR A 203 -12.33 12.81 -1.48
C THR A 203 -12.26 11.71 -2.53
N PHE A 204 -13.29 11.66 -3.37
CA PHE A 204 -13.38 10.80 -4.54
C PHE A 204 -13.56 11.70 -5.75
N ALA A 205 -12.62 11.67 -6.69
CA ALA A 205 -12.59 12.61 -7.80
C ALA A 205 -12.32 11.90 -9.13
N SER A 206 -13.04 12.29 -10.18
CA SER A 206 -12.80 11.81 -11.55
C SER A 206 -12.83 10.28 -11.67
N THR A 207 -13.73 9.63 -10.92
CA THR A 207 -13.89 8.18 -10.94
C THR A 207 -14.73 7.74 -12.15
N GLY A 208 -14.38 6.61 -12.78
CA GLY A 208 -15.04 6.10 -13.99
C GLY A 208 -16.39 5.46 -13.71
N VAL A 209 -16.43 4.14 -13.51
CA VAL A 209 -17.67 3.32 -13.44
C VAL A 209 -18.58 3.64 -12.26
N GLY A 210 -18.05 4.09 -11.12
CA GLY A 210 -18.87 4.53 -10.00
C GLY A 210 -18.13 4.73 -8.69
N VAL A 211 -18.83 5.28 -7.71
CA VAL A 211 -18.38 5.41 -6.33
C VAL A 211 -19.46 4.84 -5.42
N GLN A 212 -19.09 3.89 -4.55
CA GLN A 212 -19.99 3.27 -3.57
C GLN A 212 -19.45 3.48 -2.15
N LEU A 213 -20.20 4.19 -1.31
CA LEU A 213 -19.82 4.48 0.07
C LEU A 213 -20.87 3.93 1.03
N GLY A 214 -20.45 3.04 1.93
CA GLY A 214 -21.29 2.40 2.93
C GLY A 214 -21.96 1.12 2.44
N ALA A 215 -23.11 0.77 3.02
CA ALA A 215 -23.73 -0.54 2.86
C ALA A 215 -24.48 -0.71 1.53
N GLY A 216 -24.43 -1.93 0.98
CA GLY A 216 -24.99 -2.32 -0.32
C GLY A 216 -24.44 -1.51 -1.50
N GLY A 217 -25.01 -1.73 -2.68
CA GLY A 217 -24.80 -0.88 -3.84
C GLY A 217 -24.64 -1.65 -5.15
N ALA A 218 -24.16 -0.97 -6.18
CA ALA A 218 -24.07 -1.52 -7.53
C ALA A 218 -22.65 -1.93 -7.97
N LEU A 219 -21.60 -1.54 -7.24
CA LEU A 219 -20.23 -2.01 -7.51
C LEU A 219 -20.01 -3.40 -6.90
N ALA A 220 -20.39 -3.58 -5.64
CA ALA A 220 -20.40 -4.89 -4.98
C ALA A 220 -21.42 -4.90 -3.84
N ASP A 221 -21.79 -6.09 -3.37
CA ASP A 221 -22.59 -6.22 -2.16
C ASP A 221 -21.73 -5.88 -0.93
N CYS A 222 -22.31 -5.16 0.04
CA CYS A 222 -21.63 -4.72 1.25
C CYS A 222 -22.57 -4.85 2.45
N ASP A 223 -22.39 -5.92 3.23
CA ASP A 223 -23.25 -6.26 4.38
C ASP A 223 -22.50 -6.12 5.73
N LEU A 224 -21.50 -5.24 5.78
CA LEU A 224 -20.66 -4.99 6.97
C LEU A 224 -21.17 -3.85 7.87
N GLY A 225 -22.37 -3.33 7.59
CA GLY A 225 -22.96 -2.22 8.32
C GLY A 225 -22.43 -0.85 7.89
N PRO A 226 -22.64 0.20 8.71
CA PRO A 226 -22.40 1.56 8.27
C PRO A 226 -20.92 1.92 8.23
N SER A 227 -20.50 2.63 7.19
CA SER A 227 -19.18 3.27 7.17
C SER A 227 -19.20 4.61 7.93
N VAL A 228 -18.10 4.91 8.62
CA VAL A 228 -17.97 6.07 9.51
C VAL A 228 -16.96 7.06 8.95
N TRP A 229 -17.36 8.33 8.87
CA TRP A 229 -16.54 9.40 8.31
C TRP A 229 -16.37 10.50 9.34
N GLY A 230 -15.14 10.67 9.83
CA GLY A 230 -14.78 11.66 10.84
C GLY A 230 -14.81 13.10 10.32
N GLY A 231 -14.62 13.31 9.02
CA GLY A 231 -14.66 14.61 8.37
C GLY A 231 -15.72 14.73 7.26
N ASN A 232 -15.52 15.74 6.40
CA ASN A 232 -16.25 15.90 5.15
C ASN A 232 -16.00 14.76 4.17
N VAL A 233 -17.02 14.42 3.40
CA VAL A 233 -16.97 13.52 2.23
C VAL A 233 -17.30 14.35 0.99
N LEU A 234 -16.40 14.33 0.01
CA LEU A 234 -16.58 14.97 -1.29
C LEU A 234 -16.51 13.92 -2.40
N VAL A 235 -17.54 13.88 -3.26
CA VAL A 235 -17.53 13.09 -4.49
C VAL A 235 -17.69 14.03 -5.68
N SER A 236 -16.78 13.98 -6.65
CA SER A 236 -16.79 14.92 -7.77
C SER A 236 -16.36 14.32 -9.10
N GLY A 237 -16.97 14.78 -10.19
CA GLY A 237 -16.56 14.42 -11.55
C GLY A 237 -16.67 12.93 -11.88
N THR A 238 -17.56 12.18 -11.22
CA THR A 238 -17.74 10.75 -11.47
C THR A 238 -18.67 10.53 -12.67
N THR A 239 -18.22 9.81 -13.70
CA THR A 239 -19.03 9.50 -14.90
C THR A 239 -20.04 8.37 -14.68
N GLY A 240 -19.83 7.59 -13.63
CA GLY A 240 -20.67 6.48 -13.23
C GLY A 240 -21.73 6.84 -12.18
N ALA A 241 -22.30 5.81 -11.57
CA ALA A 241 -23.23 5.98 -10.46
C ALA A 241 -22.47 6.30 -9.16
N VAL A 242 -22.87 7.37 -8.48
CA VAL A 242 -22.45 7.63 -7.09
C VAL A 242 -23.55 7.17 -6.15
N GLN A 243 -23.24 6.20 -5.30
CA GLN A 243 -24.13 5.63 -4.29
C GLN A 243 -23.53 5.83 -2.91
N VAL A 244 -24.30 6.48 -2.03
CA VAL A 244 -23.88 6.76 -0.65
C VAL A 244 -25.01 6.25 0.24
N SER A 245 -24.83 5.12 0.90
CA SER A 245 -25.89 4.45 1.66
C SER A 245 -25.43 4.01 3.05
N ASP A 246 -26.28 4.21 4.05
CA ASP A 246 -26.01 3.83 5.45
C ASP A 246 -24.67 4.33 6.00
N ASN A 247 -24.38 5.63 5.83
CA ASN A 247 -23.15 6.23 6.38
C ASN A 247 -23.41 7.07 7.62
N ILE A 248 -22.41 7.17 8.49
CA ILE A 248 -22.35 8.18 9.56
C ILE A 248 -21.28 9.21 9.20
N ILE A 249 -21.71 10.37 8.71
CA ILE A 249 -20.81 11.44 8.27
C ILE A 249 -20.81 12.57 9.30
N ARG A 250 -19.68 12.77 9.99
CA ARG A 250 -19.53 13.81 11.01
C ARG A 250 -19.38 15.21 10.39
N GLY A 251 -18.90 15.31 9.15
CA GLY A 251 -18.78 16.56 8.38
C GLY A 251 -19.92 16.77 7.38
N ASN A 252 -19.60 17.48 6.29
CA ASN A 252 -20.49 17.69 5.16
C ASN A 252 -20.45 16.50 4.18
N LEU A 253 -21.53 16.31 3.43
CA LEU A 253 -21.57 15.44 2.26
C LEU A 253 -21.80 16.31 1.02
N ASP A 254 -20.82 16.35 0.12
CA ASP A 254 -20.82 17.21 -1.08
C ASP A 254 -20.66 16.39 -2.36
N GLY A 255 -21.42 16.77 -3.38
CA GLY A 255 -21.49 16.12 -4.68
C GLY A 255 -21.49 17.16 -5.78
N THR A 256 -20.50 17.15 -6.67
CA THR A 256 -20.43 18.13 -7.78
C THR A 256 -19.95 17.51 -9.09
N GLY A 257 -20.68 17.77 -10.16
CA GLY A 257 -20.31 17.32 -11.50
C GLY A 257 -20.30 15.80 -11.69
N ASN A 258 -21.03 15.04 -10.87
CA ASN A 258 -21.22 13.60 -11.07
C ASN A 258 -22.41 13.35 -12.02
N ASP A 259 -22.37 12.27 -12.80
CA ASP A 259 -23.44 11.96 -13.76
C ASP A 259 -24.75 11.57 -13.05
N SER A 260 -24.66 10.82 -11.97
CA SER A 260 -25.80 10.54 -11.09
C SER A 260 -25.37 10.37 -9.63
N VAL A 261 -26.24 10.80 -8.71
CA VAL A 261 -26.07 10.59 -7.28
C VAL A 261 -27.33 9.96 -6.68
N THR A 262 -27.14 8.97 -5.81
CA THR A 262 -28.19 8.40 -4.96
C THR A 262 -27.66 8.30 -3.54
N ALA A 263 -28.35 8.95 -2.62
CA ALA A 263 -28.10 8.88 -1.19
C ALA A 263 -29.32 8.36 -0.43
N SER A 264 -29.13 7.36 0.43
CA SER A 264 -30.17 6.81 1.31
C SER A 264 -29.60 6.48 2.69
N ASP A 265 -30.43 6.57 3.73
CA ASP A 265 -30.10 6.12 5.09
C ASP A 265 -28.84 6.71 5.73
N ASN A 266 -28.33 7.83 5.19
CA ASN A 266 -27.16 8.51 5.74
C ASN A 266 -27.52 9.42 6.91
N ARG A 267 -26.67 9.39 7.94
CA ARG A 267 -26.67 10.33 9.06
C ARG A 267 -25.55 11.35 8.86
N VAL A 268 -25.91 12.49 8.29
CA VAL A 268 -24.99 13.61 8.06
C VAL A 268 -25.17 14.66 9.16
N ARG A 269 -24.10 14.96 9.91
CA ARG A 269 -24.13 15.98 10.97
C ARG A 269 -23.91 17.40 10.43
N GLY A 270 -23.12 17.54 9.37
CA GLY A 270 -22.93 18.79 8.65
C GLY A 270 -24.04 19.03 7.62
N ASP A 271 -23.70 19.79 6.58
CA ASP A 271 -24.63 20.11 5.50
C ASP A 271 -24.54 19.08 4.35
N LEU A 272 -25.69 18.81 3.73
CA LEU A 272 -25.73 18.29 2.37
C LEU A 272 -25.43 19.44 1.40
N LYS A 273 -24.58 19.21 0.41
CA LYS A 273 -24.19 20.21 -0.60
C LYS A 273 -24.28 19.66 -2.01
N GLY A 274 -24.34 20.60 -2.97
CA GLY A 274 -24.41 20.30 -4.39
C GLY A 274 -25.53 19.32 -4.75
N GLN A 275 -25.19 18.31 -5.53
CA GLN A 275 -26.13 17.32 -6.06
C GLN A 275 -26.83 16.51 -4.96
N PHE A 276 -26.20 16.28 -3.80
CA PHE A 276 -26.85 15.59 -2.68
C PHE A 276 -27.90 16.47 -1.98
N ALA A 277 -27.66 17.78 -1.88
CA ALA A 277 -28.67 18.72 -1.38
C ALA A 277 -29.87 18.79 -2.35
N GLU A 278 -29.60 18.82 -3.66
CA GLU A 278 -30.62 18.82 -4.70
C GLU A 278 -31.45 17.53 -4.69
N GLN A 279 -30.81 16.36 -4.53
CA GLN A 279 -31.49 15.08 -4.41
C GLN A 279 -32.43 15.06 -3.19
N ALA A 280 -31.95 15.51 -2.03
CA ALA A 280 -32.74 15.54 -0.79
C ALA A 280 -33.93 16.51 -0.86
N ALA A 281 -33.84 17.58 -1.67
CA ALA A 281 -34.90 18.56 -1.86
C ALA A 281 -36.01 18.10 -2.83
N ARG A 282 -35.81 16.98 -3.56
CA ARG A 282 -36.84 16.48 -4.49
C ARG A 282 -38.04 15.98 -3.68
N PRO A 283 -39.27 16.49 -3.93
CA PRO A 283 -40.45 16.07 -3.19
C PRO A 283 -40.66 14.56 -3.34
N MET A 284 -40.96 13.89 -2.22
CA MET A 284 -41.25 12.45 -2.16
C MET A 284 -42.53 12.08 -2.94
N MET A 285 -42.49 12.16 -4.27
CA MET A 285 -43.38 11.42 -5.14
C MET A 285 -42.57 10.27 -5.73
N ARG A 286 -42.40 9.19 -4.97
CA ARG A 286 -42.04 7.89 -5.55
C ARG A 286 -42.30 6.75 -4.56
N MET A 287 -43.55 6.29 -4.57
CA MET A 287 -43.83 4.86 -4.49
C MET A 287 -43.80 4.35 -5.95
N GLN A 288 -42.61 4.24 -6.54
CA GLN A 288 -42.43 3.55 -7.81
C GLN A 288 -40.95 3.27 -8.07
N LEU A 289 -40.58 2.01 -7.84
CA LEU A 289 -39.73 1.19 -8.70
C LEU A 289 -38.68 1.97 -9.50
N ASP A 290 -37.53 2.21 -8.89
CA ASP A 290 -36.29 2.32 -9.65
C ASP A 290 -35.50 1.05 -9.33
N ALA A 291 -35.66 0.06 -10.21
CA ALA A 291 -34.59 -0.90 -10.40
C ALA A 291 -33.36 -0.05 -10.75
N ALA A 292 -32.35 -0.07 -9.88
CA ALA A 292 -31.06 0.49 -10.22
C ALA A 292 -30.71 -0.02 -11.62
N PRO A 293 -30.16 0.82 -12.53
CA PRO A 293 -29.52 0.26 -13.71
C PRO A 293 -28.60 -0.83 -13.18
N THR A 294 -28.81 -2.05 -13.66
CA THR A 294 -27.80 -3.09 -13.54
C THR A 294 -26.58 -2.51 -14.24
N LEU A 295 -25.74 -1.76 -13.50
CA LEU A 295 -24.31 -1.79 -13.74
C LEU A 295 -23.99 -3.26 -13.88
N GLU A 296 -23.14 -3.61 -14.83
CA GLU A 296 -22.72 -4.99 -15.05
C GLU A 296 -21.96 -5.45 -13.80
N ARG A 297 -22.68 -5.76 -12.72
CA ARG A 297 -22.20 -6.22 -11.41
C ARG A 297 -21.26 -7.40 -11.58
N GLY A 298 -21.45 -8.16 -12.66
CA GLY A 298 -20.61 -9.29 -13.00
C GLY A 298 -19.20 -8.90 -13.40
N ASP A 299 -18.95 -7.70 -13.95
CA ASP A 299 -17.65 -7.38 -14.52
C ASP A 299 -16.63 -7.03 -13.44
N ALA A 300 -16.99 -6.16 -12.49
CA ALA A 300 -16.08 -5.77 -11.40
C ALA A 300 -15.77 -6.93 -10.45
N SER A 301 -16.76 -7.78 -10.12
CA SER A 301 -16.52 -8.97 -9.31
C SER A 301 -15.72 -10.03 -10.07
N ALA A 302 -16.02 -10.27 -11.34
CA ALA A 302 -15.28 -11.25 -12.14
C ALA A 302 -13.83 -10.81 -12.40
N GLU A 303 -13.56 -9.51 -12.52
CA GLU A 303 -12.21 -8.98 -12.64
C GLU A 303 -11.41 -9.20 -11.34
N ARG A 304 -12.03 -8.98 -10.18
CA ARG A 304 -11.44 -9.31 -8.88
C ARG A 304 -11.14 -10.81 -8.76
N ASP A 305 -12.11 -11.68 -9.04
CA ASP A 305 -11.94 -13.14 -8.98
C ASP A 305 -10.83 -13.61 -9.95
N ALA A 306 -10.75 -13.00 -11.13
CA ALA A 306 -9.70 -13.30 -12.11
C ALA A 306 -8.31 -12.89 -11.62
N LEU A 307 -8.19 -11.71 -11.00
CA LEU A 307 -6.93 -11.28 -10.39
C LEU A 307 -6.53 -12.17 -9.22
N GLU A 308 -7.50 -12.70 -8.46
CA GLU A 308 -7.21 -13.57 -7.33
C GLU A 308 -6.68 -14.91 -7.81
N GLN A 309 -7.30 -15.49 -8.85
CA GLN A 309 -6.77 -16.66 -9.51
C GLN A 309 -5.35 -16.43 -10.06
N LEU A 310 -5.08 -15.25 -10.63
CA LEU A 310 -3.73 -14.92 -11.13
C LEU A 310 -2.70 -14.80 -10.00
N ARG A 311 -3.09 -14.28 -8.83
CA ARG A 311 -2.25 -14.27 -7.62
C ARG A 311 -1.94 -15.70 -7.21
N ASP A 312 -2.96 -16.54 -7.04
CA ASP A 312 -2.81 -17.91 -6.56
C ASP A 312 -1.93 -18.75 -7.51
N ASP A 313 -2.13 -18.59 -8.81
CA ASP A 313 -1.29 -19.20 -9.83
C ASP A 313 0.18 -18.73 -9.70
N ARG A 314 0.41 -17.43 -9.47
CA ARG A 314 1.77 -16.87 -9.31
C ARG A 314 2.43 -17.35 -8.03
N LEU A 315 1.69 -17.41 -6.91
CA LEU A 315 2.16 -17.94 -5.64
C LEU A 315 2.60 -19.40 -5.79
N GLY A 316 1.74 -20.25 -6.36
CA GLY A 316 2.08 -21.67 -6.58
C GLY A 316 3.30 -21.87 -7.48
N ILE A 317 3.48 -21.03 -8.52
CA ILE A 317 4.68 -21.04 -9.36
C ILE A 317 5.91 -20.61 -8.57
N ALA A 318 5.81 -19.56 -7.75
CA ALA A 318 6.93 -19.05 -6.96
C ALA A 318 7.42 -20.09 -5.94
N GLU A 319 6.51 -20.72 -5.21
CA GLU A 319 6.82 -21.78 -4.26
C GLU A 319 7.47 -22.98 -4.95
N GLN A 320 6.90 -23.44 -6.07
CA GLN A 320 7.47 -24.53 -6.85
C GLN A 320 8.90 -24.21 -7.33
N LEU A 321 9.14 -22.99 -7.82
CA LEU A 321 10.47 -22.56 -8.29
C LEU A 321 11.48 -22.47 -7.14
N ALA A 322 11.04 -22.12 -5.93
CA ALA A 322 11.89 -22.12 -4.75
C ALA A 322 12.23 -23.55 -4.31
N GLU A 323 11.23 -24.44 -4.24
CA GLU A 323 11.42 -25.87 -3.90
C GLU A 323 12.38 -26.55 -4.88
N GLU A 324 12.20 -26.34 -6.20
CA GLU A 324 13.07 -26.90 -7.24
C GLU A 324 14.52 -26.40 -7.14
N ALA A 325 14.75 -25.18 -6.65
CA ALA A 325 16.07 -24.64 -6.42
C ALA A 325 16.75 -25.23 -5.17
N GLY A 326 15.97 -25.76 -4.23
CA GLY A 326 16.43 -26.35 -2.97
C GLY A 326 16.88 -25.30 -1.96
N PRO A 327 17.70 -25.68 -0.96
CA PRO A 327 18.11 -24.76 0.10
C PRO A 327 18.91 -23.55 -0.42
N ALA A 328 18.46 -22.35 -0.09
CA ALA A 328 19.18 -21.11 -0.35
C ALA A 328 20.42 -21.02 0.55
N ASN A 329 21.48 -20.42 0.02
CA ASN A 329 22.73 -20.21 0.75
C ASN A 329 22.76 -18.78 1.33
N LEU A 330 22.11 -18.61 2.49
CA LEU A 330 21.98 -17.34 3.22
C LEU A 330 23.01 -17.16 4.32
#